data_AF-A0A812J007-F1
#
_entry.id   AF-A0A812J007-F1
#
_cell.length_a   1.000
_cell.length_b   1.000
_cell.length_c   1.000
_cell.angle_alpha   90.00
_cell.angle_beta   90.00
_cell.angle_gamma   90.00
#
_symmetry.space_group_name_H-M   'P 1'
#
loop_
_entity.id
_entity.type
_entity.pdbx_description
1 polymer ?
#
loop_
_entity_poly.entity_id
_entity_poly.type
_entity_poly.pdbx_seq_one_letter_code
_entity_poly.pdbx_strand_id
1 'polypeptide(L)'
;MSELSMGATMHSSEASPEMRHIRVLENRLDKTMIKYNEAQSIRKTYEAIVRRLKEERMGFDNQLAGIERTLKAKERDYEELLLLSHDAYHAKEMAQAELHRFEQGVMEERNQRDKEVQEKKALVEQRVEMNKRLEMRERMQRQQQQEIESNQKREARDLPAVDQGGSPGDVAEEEQKIQLFIHAFNQIKEATGVNDPNEIIQKFLTQDDTQKNLTQLTKDNHSTIEKLQEERRDLRSKVEELKFSNGGGGARRQAIDDFETHLGEATEKCERNRGKYERLARMLIDVKAGISHLAEKLQPIKLDGEVTQPMEMSDETVEEVLQECEKKISKLLGLTARFEEVSEHQRQIDEERYEEKLMMRSQSEARIKLTDKEEDNEDDDDFEEEMDEDVFSRKQAIQNSEQILEKHQTKNRQKGKGKKKD
;
A
#
# COMPACT_ATOMS: atom_id res chain seq x y z
N MET A 1 68.97 -86.84 46.84
CA MET A 1 68.42 -85.61 46.25
C MET A 1 67.28 -85.11 47.13
N SER A 2 67.61 -84.39 48.20
CA SER A 2 66.63 -83.89 49.17
C SER A 2 67.11 -82.56 49.77
N GLU A 3 67.26 -81.54 48.91
CA GLU A 3 67.61 -80.17 49.32
C GLU A 3 66.86 -79.13 48.47
N LEU A 4 65.53 -79.28 48.37
CA LEU A 4 64.64 -78.27 47.76
C LEU A 4 63.41 -77.99 48.63
N SER A 5 63.54 -78.10 49.96
CA SER A 5 62.45 -77.84 50.90
C SER A 5 62.80 -76.91 52.06
N MET A 6 63.69 -75.94 51.87
CA MET A 6 63.87 -74.87 52.86
C MET A 6 64.07 -73.53 52.16
N GLY A 7 63.07 -72.65 52.29
CA GLY A 7 63.20 -71.27 51.85
C GLY A 7 61.92 -70.53 51.50
N ALA A 8 60.74 -71.18 51.50
CA ALA A 8 59.46 -70.47 51.40
C ALA A 8 58.97 -70.06 52.81
N THR A 9 59.75 -69.23 53.51
CA THR A 9 59.22 -68.47 54.64
C THR A 9 58.37 -67.34 54.06
N MET A 10 57.06 -67.59 53.95
CA MET A 10 56.06 -66.52 53.91
C MET A 10 56.31 -65.64 55.14
N HIS A 11 57.09 -64.58 54.96
CA HIS A 11 57.21 -63.55 55.97
C HIS A 11 55.84 -62.90 56.04
N SER A 12 55.07 -63.32 57.04
CA SER A 12 53.89 -62.62 57.55
C SER A 12 54.35 -61.27 58.11
N SER A 13 54.76 -60.35 57.24
CA SER A 13 55.17 -59.00 57.61
C SER A 13 53.99 -58.04 57.47
N GLU A 14 52.84 -58.36 58.08
CA GLU A 14 51.73 -57.42 58.20
C GLU A 14 52.12 -56.12 58.95
N ALA A 15 53.30 -56.10 59.57
CA ALA A 15 53.88 -54.97 60.31
C ALA A 15 55.17 -54.39 59.69
N SER A 16 55.51 -54.68 58.43
CA SER A 16 56.64 -53.99 57.77
C SER A 16 56.29 -52.51 57.52
N PRO A 17 57.24 -51.57 57.69
CA PRO A 17 57.00 -50.14 57.46
C PRO A 17 56.53 -49.85 56.03
N GLU A 18 56.96 -50.65 55.06
CA GLU A 18 56.53 -50.61 53.66
C GLU A 18 55.03 -50.99 53.53
N MET A 19 54.58 -52.04 54.21
CA MET A 19 53.17 -52.46 54.16
C MET A 19 52.24 -51.44 54.83
N ARG A 20 52.70 -50.73 55.87
CA ARG A 20 51.96 -49.57 56.43
C ARG A 20 51.88 -48.41 55.45
N HIS A 21 52.96 -48.13 54.72
CA HIS A 21 52.97 -47.07 53.71
C HIS A 21 52.01 -47.37 52.55
N ILE A 22 51.99 -48.62 52.07
CA ILE A 22 51.04 -49.10 51.07
C ILE A 22 49.59 -48.87 51.55
N ARG A 23 49.24 -49.28 52.77
CA ARG A 23 47.90 -49.05 53.35
C ARG A 23 47.52 -47.57 53.43
N VAL A 24 48.46 -46.67 53.73
CA VAL A 24 48.19 -45.22 53.77
C VAL A 24 47.94 -44.66 52.37
N LEU A 25 48.71 -45.12 51.37
CA LEU A 25 48.53 -44.74 49.98
C LEU A 25 47.21 -45.26 49.42
N GLU A 26 46.83 -46.50 49.72
CA GLU A 26 45.53 -47.09 49.37
C GLU A 26 44.37 -46.29 49.97
N ASN A 27 44.41 -46.01 51.27
CA ASN A 27 43.38 -45.17 51.93
C ASN A 27 43.29 -43.75 51.34
N ARG A 28 44.43 -43.19 50.88
CA ARG A 28 44.46 -41.87 50.22
C ARG A 28 43.89 -41.94 48.80
N LEU A 29 44.15 -43.02 48.09
CA LEU A 29 43.60 -43.28 46.77
C LEU A 29 42.08 -43.45 46.85
N ASP A 30 41.57 -44.24 47.79
CA ASP A 30 40.13 -44.44 48.00
C ASP A 30 39.42 -43.13 48.33
N LYS A 31 39.98 -42.32 49.23
CA LYS A 31 39.46 -40.97 49.53
C LYS A 31 39.43 -40.07 48.30
N THR A 32 40.43 -40.18 47.43
CA THR A 32 40.50 -39.40 46.19
C THR A 32 39.48 -39.91 45.17
N MET A 33 39.28 -41.22 45.06
CA MET A 33 38.25 -41.81 44.21
C MET A 33 36.84 -41.43 44.67
N ILE A 34 36.55 -41.42 45.97
CA ILE A 34 35.26 -40.97 46.50
C ILE A 34 35.01 -39.51 46.11
N LYS A 35 35.99 -38.63 46.32
CA LYS A 35 35.89 -37.22 45.95
C LYS A 35 35.74 -37.01 44.44
N TYR A 36 36.44 -37.80 43.63
CA TYR A 36 36.32 -37.76 42.18
C TYR A 36 34.92 -38.17 41.73
N ASN A 37 34.38 -39.26 42.27
CA ASN A 37 33.04 -39.75 41.95
C ASN A 37 31.96 -38.76 42.40
N GLU A 38 32.13 -38.12 43.56
CA GLU A 38 31.23 -37.06 44.05
C GLU A 38 31.28 -35.83 43.11
N ALA A 39 32.47 -35.34 42.76
CA ALA A 39 32.64 -34.24 41.81
C ALA A 39 32.05 -34.58 40.44
N GLN A 40 32.19 -35.82 39.97
CA GLN A 40 31.62 -36.27 38.71
C GLN A 40 30.09 -36.33 38.75
N SER A 41 29.50 -36.74 39.88
CA SER A 41 28.05 -36.72 40.10
C SER A 41 27.49 -35.28 40.11
N ILE A 42 28.18 -34.37 40.81
CA ILE A 42 27.84 -32.94 40.83
C ILE A 42 27.92 -32.36 39.42
N ARG A 43 29.00 -32.65 38.69
CA ARG A 43 29.17 -32.20 37.29
C ARG A 43 28.03 -32.69 36.40
N LYS A 44 27.68 -33.98 36.45
CA LYS A 44 26.55 -34.54 35.68
C LYS A 44 25.23 -33.83 36.00
N THR A 45 25.02 -33.47 37.27
CA THR A 45 23.81 -32.74 37.70
C THR A 45 23.79 -31.33 37.10
N TYR A 46 24.90 -30.59 37.15
CA TYR A 46 24.99 -29.27 36.52
C TYR A 46 24.87 -29.34 35.00
N GLU A 47 25.45 -30.35 34.33
CA GLU A 47 25.29 -30.58 32.90
C GLU A 47 23.80 -30.78 32.53
N ALA A 48 23.06 -31.53 33.34
CA ALA A 48 21.62 -31.72 33.16
C ALA A 48 20.83 -30.42 33.35
N ILE A 49 21.16 -29.63 34.38
CA ILE A 49 20.54 -28.31 34.62
C ILE A 49 20.80 -27.37 33.44
N VAL A 50 22.05 -27.28 32.96
CA VAL A 50 22.41 -26.44 31.81
C VAL A 50 21.66 -26.88 30.55
N ARG A 51 21.55 -28.19 30.30
CA ARG A 51 20.79 -28.70 29.16
C ARG A 51 19.32 -28.26 29.23
N ARG A 52 18.68 -28.45 30.38
CA ARG A 52 17.29 -28.03 30.59
C ARG A 52 17.10 -26.53 30.42
N LEU A 53 18.00 -25.70 30.97
CA LEU A 53 17.93 -24.24 30.80
C LEU A 53 18.10 -23.82 29.34
N LYS A 54 18.93 -24.51 28.55
CA LYS A 54 19.06 -24.27 27.11
C LYS A 54 17.79 -24.64 26.35
N GLU A 55 17.16 -25.77 26.69
CA GLU A 55 15.87 -26.18 26.13
C GLU A 55 14.75 -25.18 26.48
N GLU A 56 14.67 -24.74 27.73
CA GLU A 56 13.70 -23.73 28.19
C GLU A 56 13.93 -22.37 27.48
N ARG A 57 15.18 -21.95 27.29
CA ARG A 57 15.52 -20.73 26.53
C ARG A 57 14.99 -20.80 25.10
N MET A 58 15.22 -21.92 24.39
CA MET A 58 14.67 -22.10 23.04
C MET A 58 13.13 -22.12 23.04
N GLY A 59 12.51 -22.65 24.10
CA GLY A 59 11.06 -22.61 24.30
C GLY A 59 10.52 -21.18 24.43
N PHE A 60 11.20 -20.31 25.18
CA PHE A 60 10.83 -18.91 25.33
C PHE A 60 10.96 -18.12 24.03
N ASP A 61 12.02 -18.34 23.24
CA ASP A 61 12.19 -17.68 21.95
C ASP A 61 11.01 -18.01 21.00
N ASN A 62 10.53 -19.26 21.01
CA ASN A 62 9.35 -19.67 20.24
C ASN A 62 8.05 -19.03 20.74
N GLN A 63 7.87 -18.94 22.06
CA GLN A 63 6.70 -18.27 22.66
C GLN A 63 6.70 -16.77 22.34
N LEU A 64 7.86 -16.12 22.45
CA LEU A 64 8.03 -14.71 22.12
C LEU A 64 7.70 -14.44 20.66
N ALA A 65 8.28 -15.22 19.74
CA ALA A 65 7.98 -15.11 18.30
C ALA A 65 6.50 -15.38 17.98
N GLY A 66 5.83 -16.22 18.78
CA GLY A 66 4.38 -16.43 18.70
C GLY A 66 3.59 -15.19 19.11
N ILE A 67 3.94 -14.60 20.27
CA ILE A 67 3.31 -13.38 20.79
C ILE A 67 3.54 -12.21 19.82
N GLU A 68 4.75 -12.01 19.32
CA GLU A 68 5.08 -10.96 18.35
C GLU A 68 4.28 -11.10 17.05
N ARG A 69 4.10 -12.33 16.54
CA ARG A 69 3.23 -12.58 15.38
C ARG A 69 1.78 -12.20 15.67
N THR A 70 1.27 -12.54 16.85
CA THR A 70 -0.10 -12.17 17.23
C THR A 70 -0.26 -10.66 17.43
N LEU A 71 0.74 -9.98 18.01
CA LEU A 71 0.74 -8.54 18.17
C LEU A 71 0.69 -7.84 16.81
N LYS A 72 1.57 -8.25 15.87
CA LYS A 72 1.59 -7.69 14.52
C LYS A 72 0.31 -7.96 13.73
N ALA A 73 -0.38 -9.07 13.99
CA ALA A 73 -1.70 -9.32 13.42
C ALA A 73 -2.74 -8.34 14.00
N LYS A 74 -2.74 -8.15 15.33
CA LYS A 74 -3.66 -7.24 16.01
C LYS A 74 -3.44 -5.76 15.66
N GLU A 75 -2.21 -5.36 15.43
CA GLU A 75 -1.88 -4.01 14.93
C GLU A 75 -2.49 -3.77 13.55
N ARG A 76 -2.38 -4.74 12.62
CA ARG A 76 -3.06 -4.64 11.32
C ARG A 76 -4.58 -4.62 11.44
N ASP A 77 -5.16 -5.50 12.27
CA ASP A 77 -6.60 -5.50 12.54
C ASP A 77 -7.06 -4.12 13.07
N TYR A 78 -6.24 -3.48 13.92
CA TYR A 78 -6.52 -2.16 14.47
C TYR A 78 -6.44 -1.06 13.42
N GLU A 79 -5.42 -1.08 12.55
CA GLU A 79 -5.29 -0.14 11.43
C GLU A 79 -6.48 -0.24 10.46
N GLU A 80 -6.90 -1.46 10.13
CA GLU A 80 -8.08 -1.70 9.30
C GLU A 80 -9.36 -1.16 9.98
N LEU A 81 -9.53 -1.42 11.27
CA LEU A 81 -10.68 -0.91 12.03
C LEU A 81 -10.69 0.62 12.12
N LEU A 82 -9.51 1.25 12.21
CA LEU A 82 -9.39 2.70 12.23
C LEU A 82 -9.81 3.31 10.89
N LEU A 83 -9.38 2.72 9.77
CA LEU A 83 -9.82 3.13 8.43
C LEU A 83 -11.35 2.99 8.28
N LEU A 84 -11.90 1.83 8.68
CA LEU A 84 -13.34 1.60 8.64
C LEU A 84 -14.12 2.60 9.53
N SER A 85 -13.56 2.97 10.69
CA SER A 85 -14.13 4.00 11.56
C SER A 85 -14.17 5.36 10.84
N HIS A 86 -13.08 5.76 10.19
CA HIS A 86 -13.06 7.00 9.41
C HIS A 86 -14.10 7.00 8.30
N ASP A 87 -14.22 5.90 7.55
CA ASP A 87 -15.23 5.75 6.49
C ASP A 87 -16.65 5.82 7.05
N ALA A 88 -16.92 5.17 8.19
CA ALA A 88 -18.21 5.22 8.87
C ALA A 88 -18.55 6.64 9.37
N TYR A 89 -17.56 7.35 9.91
CA TYR A 89 -17.71 8.76 10.30
C TYR A 89 -18.03 9.65 9.10
N HIS A 90 -17.29 9.50 8.00
CA HIS A 90 -17.54 10.25 6.78
C HIS A 90 -18.94 9.96 6.20
N ALA A 91 -19.36 8.70 6.16
CA ALA A 91 -20.70 8.31 5.72
C ALA A 91 -21.79 8.92 6.60
N LYS A 92 -21.58 8.95 7.93
CA LYS A 92 -22.49 9.63 8.86
C LYS A 92 -22.57 11.12 8.60
N GLU A 93 -21.43 11.80 8.42
CA GLU A 93 -21.41 13.25 8.13
C GLU A 93 -22.10 13.57 6.82
N MET A 94 -21.89 12.77 5.78
CA MET A 94 -22.60 12.90 4.51
C MET A 94 -24.11 12.75 4.69
N ALA A 95 -24.56 11.70 5.40
CA ALA A 95 -25.98 11.48 5.66
C ALA A 95 -26.61 12.61 6.49
N GLN A 96 -25.88 13.16 7.47
CA GLN A 96 -26.32 14.32 8.24
C GLN A 96 -26.42 15.58 7.38
N ALA A 97 -25.45 15.81 6.50
CA ALA A 97 -25.49 16.94 5.57
C ALA A 97 -26.64 16.83 4.57
N GLU A 98 -26.91 15.63 4.04
CA GLU A 98 -28.06 15.37 3.18
C GLU A 98 -29.38 15.57 3.91
N LEU A 99 -29.49 15.07 5.15
CA LEU A 99 -30.67 15.27 5.99
C LEU A 99 -30.92 16.77 6.23
N HIS A 100 -29.89 17.52 6.60
CA HIS A 100 -30.02 18.97 6.81
C HIS A 100 -30.45 19.71 5.53
N ARG A 101 -29.89 19.35 4.36
CA ARG A 101 -30.32 19.93 3.08
C ARG A 101 -31.78 19.60 2.76
N PHE A 102 -32.20 18.37 3.04
CA PHE A 102 -33.58 17.94 2.84
C PHE A 102 -34.54 18.69 3.77
N GLU A 103 -34.21 18.80 5.06
CA GLU A 103 -35.00 19.56 6.05
C GLU A 103 -35.13 21.03 5.65
N GLN A 104 -34.04 21.66 5.19
CA GLN A 104 -34.07 23.02 4.68
C GLN A 104 -35.00 23.14 3.46
N GLY A 105 -34.89 22.21 2.50
CA GLY A 105 -35.77 22.19 1.32
C GLY A 105 -37.25 22.06 1.69
N VAL A 106 -37.59 21.19 2.65
CA VAL A 106 -38.96 21.03 3.15
C VAL A 106 -39.45 22.30 3.85
N MET A 107 -38.59 22.97 4.62
CA MET A 107 -38.94 24.23 5.29
C MET A 107 -39.17 25.36 4.29
N GLU A 108 -38.34 25.46 3.25
CA GLU A 108 -38.49 26.43 2.15
C GLU A 108 -39.79 26.17 1.36
N GLU A 109 -40.09 24.91 1.01
CA GLU A 109 -41.34 24.55 0.33
C GLU A 109 -42.56 24.88 1.19
N ARG A 110 -42.50 24.61 2.49
CA ARG A 110 -43.59 24.95 3.43
C ARG A 110 -43.79 26.46 3.50
N ASN A 111 -42.73 27.24 3.62
CA ASN A 111 -42.80 28.70 3.59
C ASN A 111 -43.36 29.23 2.27
N GLN A 112 -42.97 28.63 1.14
CA GLN A 112 -43.47 29.01 -0.17
C GLN A 112 -44.97 28.71 -0.29
N ARG A 113 -45.41 27.53 0.15
CA ARG A 113 -46.82 27.16 0.19
C ARG A 113 -47.64 28.08 1.10
N ASP A 114 -47.12 28.43 2.26
CA ASP A 114 -47.78 29.35 3.20
C ASP A 114 -47.91 30.76 2.61
N LYS A 115 -46.87 31.26 1.91
CA LYS A 115 -46.93 32.51 1.14
C LYS A 115 -48.00 32.47 0.06
N GLU A 116 -48.03 31.42 -0.76
CA GLU A 116 -49.05 31.28 -1.82
C GLU A 116 -50.47 31.20 -1.27
N VAL A 117 -50.67 30.49 -0.16
CA VAL A 117 -51.95 30.44 0.53
C VAL A 117 -52.34 31.82 1.06
N GLN A 118 -51.39 32.58 1.60
CA GLN A 118 -51.62 33.92 2.12
C GLN A 118 -51.96 34.91 1.00
N GLU A 119 -51.25 34.87 -0.13
CA GLU A 119 -51.54 35.67 -1.33
C GLU A 119 -52.94 35.38 -1.90
N LYS A 120 -53.30 34.09 -2.03
CA LYS A 120 -54.64 33.68 -2.47
C LYS A 120 -55.72 34.14 -1.50
N LYS A 121 -55.49 34.04 -0.19
CA LYS A 121 -56.42 34.55 0.84
C LYS A 121 -56.62 36.06 0.70
N ALA A 122 -55.54 36.83 0.54
CA ALA A 122 -55.61 38.28 0.35
C ALA A 122 -56.40 38.66 -0.91
N LEU A 123 -56.20 37.93 -2.02
CA LEU A 123 -56.95 38.16 -3.26
C LEU A 123 -58.45 37.87 -3.09
N VAL A 124 -58.80 36.79 -2.39
CA VAL A 124 -60.20 36.45 -2.08
C VAL A 124 -60.82 37.51 -1.19
N GLU A 125 -60.12 37.95 -0.15
CA GLU A 125 -60.57 39.02 0.75
C GLU A 125 -60.80 40.33 -0.01
N GLN A 126 -59.88 40.72 -0.90
CA GLN A 126 -60.03 41.89 -1.76
C GLN A 126 -61.26 41.77 -2.70
N ARG A 127 -61.53 40.59 -3.27
CA ARG A 127 -62.74 40.35 -4.07
C ARG A 127 -64.02 40.44 -3.24
N VAL A 128 -64.02 39.90 -2.02
CA VAL A 128 -65.17 39.99 -1.11
C VAL A 128 -65.43 41.44 -0.74
N GLU A 129 -64.39 42.21 -0.41
CA GLU A 129 -64.48 43.65 -0.10
C GLU A 129 -65.04 44.44 -1.30
N MET A 130 -64.54 44.17 -2.50
CA MET A 130 -65.03 44.79 -3.74
C MET A 130 -66.50 44.45 -4.00
N ASN A 131 -66.90 43.18 -3.85
CA ASN A 131 -68.29 42.75 -3.98
C ASN A 131 -69.20 43.43 -2.95
N LYS A 132 -68.80 43.49 -1.68
CA LYS A 132 -69.55 44.23 -0.64
C LYS A 132 -69.71 45.70 -1.02
N ARG A 133 -68.66 46.34 -1.55
CA ARG A 133 -68.71 47.74 -1.97
C ARG A 133 -69.67 47.95 -3.15
N LEU A 134 -69.69 47.03 -4.10
CA LEU A 134 -70.65 47.03 -5.21
C LEU A 134 -72.08 46.84 -4.70
N GLU A 135 -72.31 45.87 -3.81
CA GLU A 135 -73.63 45.58 -3.23
C GLU A 135 -74.18 46.77 -2.43
N MET A 136 -73.32 47.47 -1.66
CA MET A 136 -73.70 48.72 -0.97
C MET A 136 -74.08 49.83 -1.95
N ARG A 137 -73.34 49.95 -3.05
CA ARG A 137 -73.62 50.96 -4.10
C ARG A 137 -74.93 50.67 -4.83
N GLU A 138 -75.19 49.40 -5.12
CA GLU A 138 -76.42 48.93 -5.75
C GLU A 138 -77.62 49.13 -4.81
N ARG A 139 -77.48 48.86 -3.50
CA ARG A 139 -78.52 49.16 -2.50
C ARG A 139 -78.84 50.66 -2.42
N MET A 140 -77.82 51.52 -2.43
CA MET A 140 -78.00 52.98 -2.46
C MET A 140 -78.69 53.45 -3.75
N GLN A 141 -78.30 52.90 -4.91
CA GLN A 141 -78.97 53.18 -6.18
C GLN A 141 -80.41 52.69 -6.20
N ARG A 142 -80.71 51.50 -5.64
CA ARG A 142 -82.08 50.99 -5.50
C ARG A 142 -82.94 51.87 -4.61
N GLN A 143 -82.38 52.40 -3.52
CA GLN A 143 -83.09 53.33 -2.64
C GLN A 143 -83.36 54.67 -3.35
N GLN A 144 -82.38 55.23 -4.06
CA GLN A 144 -82.59 56.42 -4.89
C GLN A 144 -83.58 56.19 -6.03
N GLN A 145 -83.54 55.02 -6.69
CA GLN A 145 -84.46 54.66 -7.76
C GLN A 145 -85.89 54.51 -7.23
N GLN A 146 -86.07 53.94 -6.02
CA GLN A 146 -87.38 53.89 -5.36
C GLN A 146 -87.89 55.28 -4.95
N GLU A 147 -87.02 56.20 -4.53
CA GLU A 147 -87.40 57.60 -4.30
C GLU A 147 -87.80 58.30 -5.61
N ILE A 148 -87.06 58.08 -6.70
CA ILE A 148 -87.37 58.65 -8.02
C ILE A 148 -88.64 58.04 -8.63
N GLU A 149 -88.89 56.72 -8.51
CA GLU A 149 -90.14 56.08 -8.94
C GLU A 149 -91.36 56.53 -8.10
N SER A 150 -91.15 56.86 -6.82
CA SER A 150 -92.21 57.45 -5.98
C SER A 150 -92.56 58.87 -6.41
N ASN A 151 -91.58 59.63 -6.94
CA ASN A 151 -91.78 60.98 -7.49
C ASN A 151 -92.25 60.97 -8.95
N GLN A 152 -91.84 60.01 -9.78
CA GLN A 152 -92.28 59.91 -11.18
C GLN A 152 -93.71 59.39 -11.34
N LYS A 153 -94.31 58.76 -10.32
CA LYS A 153 -95.76 58.44 -10.31
C LYS A 153 -96.68 59.67 -10.18
N ARG A 154 -96.15 60.89 -10.09
CA ARG A 154 -96.93 62.13 -10.01
C ARG A 154 -96.89 63.03 -11.25
N GLU A 155 -96.06 62.74 -12.26
CA GLU A 155 -95.99 63.57 -13.47
C GLU A 155 -95.85 62.70 -14.72
N ALA A 156 -96.96 62.09 -15.13
CA ALA A 156 -97.12 61.54 -16.48
C ALA A 156 -98.43 62.05 -17.08
N ARG A 157 -98.42 63.33 -17.50
CA ARG A 157 -99.45 63.91 -18.35
C ARG A 157 -98.91 65.17 -19.04
N ASP A 158 -98.40 65.03 -20.27
CA ASP A 158 -98.86 65.77 -21.47
C ASP A 158 -97.89 65.65 -22.65
N LEU A 159 -98.52 65.64 -23.83
CA LEU A 159 -98.08 65.50 -25.24
C LEU A 159 -97.12 66.64 -25.69
N PRO A 160 -96.62 66.76 -26.95
CA PRO A 160 -97.01 66.09 -28.20
C PRO A 160 -95.87 65.71 -29.17
N ALA A 161 -96.29 65.08 -30.28
CA ALA A 161 -95.54 64.91 -31.51
C ALA A 161 -95.07 66.24 -32.11
N VAL A 162 -93.84 66.25 -32.64
CA VAL A 162 -93.34 67.29 -33.55
C VAL A 162 -92.73 66.63 -34.78
N ASP A 163 -93.43 66.85 -35.87
CA ASP A 163 -93.02 66.73 -37.27
C ASP A 163 -92.07 67.88 -37.62
N GLN A 164 -90.95 67.58 -38.29
CA GLN A 164 -90.29 68.57 -39.16
C GLN A 164 -89.35 67.90 -40.17
N GLY A 165 -89.71 68.03 -41.44
CA GLY A 165 -88.91 67.62 -42.59
C GLY A 165 -87.68 68.48 -42.86
N GLY A 166 -86.75 67.90 -43.62
CA GLY A 166 -85.58 68.56 -44.18
C GLY A 166 -85.16 67.90 -45.50
N SER A 167 -85.17 68.71 -46.55
CA SER A 167 -84.75 68.55 -47.96
C SER A 167 -83.85 67.35 -48.37
N PRO A 168 -84.15 66.67 -49.50
CA PRO A 168 -83.33 65.58 -50.05
C PRO A 168 -82.34 66.11 -51.09
N GLY A 169 -81.05 65.85 -50.90
CA GLY A 169 -80.03 66.23 -51.87
C GLY A 169 -78.61 65.93 -51.41
N ASP A 170 -78.36 64.66 -51.07
CA ASP A 170 -77.05 63.96 -50.92
C ASP A 170 -77.22 62.60 -50.20
N VAL A 171 -78.45 62.26 -49.81
CA VAL A 171 -78.79 61.10 -48.98
C VAL A 171 -78.69 59.75 -49.70
N ALA A 172 -78.74 59.68 -51.03
CA ALA A 172 -78.81 58.39 -51.74
C ALA A 172 -77.50 57.56 -51.64
N GLU A 173 -76.33 58.20 -51.64
CA GLU A 173 -75.06 57.49 -51.42
C GLU A 173 -74.84 57.16 -49.94
N GLU A 174 -75.28 58.03 -49.03
CA GLU A 174 -75.20 57.78 -47.59
C GLU A 174 -76.19 56.70 -47.14
N GLU A 175 -77.41 56.67 -47.66
CA GLU A 175 -78.41 55.62 -47.41
C GLU A 175 -77.94 54.27 -47.93
N GLN A 176 -77.30 54.21 -49.10
CA GLN A 176 -76.73 52.96 -49.59
C GLN A 176 -75.58 52.46 -48.70
N LYS A 177 -74.70 53.36 -48.24
CA LYS A 177 -73.64 53.02 -47.28
C LYS A 177 -74.23 52.58 -45.93
N ILE A 178 -75.27 53.26 -45.45
CA ILE A 178 -75.99 52.92 -44.23
C ILE A 178 -76.68 51.55 -44.37
N GLN A 179 -77.32 51.26 -45.50
CA GLN A 179 -77.93 49.96 -45.77
C GLN A 179 -76.90 48.84 -45.84
N LEU A 180 -75.72 49.09 -46.45
CA LEU A 180 -74.60 48.14 -46.45
C LEU A 180 -74.07 47.88 -45.03
N PHE A 181 -73.91 48.92 -44.20
CA PHE A 181 -73.50 48.77 -42.80
C PHE A 181 -74.56 48.05 -41.96
N ILE A 182 -75.85 48.32 -42.17
CA ILE A 182 -76.95 47.61 -41.50
C ILE A 182 -76.98 46.13 -41.89
N HIS A 183 -76.78 45.82 -43.19
CA HIS A 183 -76.72 44.44 -43.66
C HIS A 183 -75.50 43.70 -43.07
N ALA A 184 -74.32 44.32 -43.08
CA ALA A 184 -73.12 43.76 -42.46
C ALA A 184 -73.28 43.57 -40.94
N PHE A 185 -73.92 44.53 -40.26
CA PHE A 185 -74.18 44.45 -38.83
C PHE A 185 -75.18 43.34 -38.49
N ASN A 186 -76.24 43.17 -39.29
CA ASN A 186 -77.19 42.05 -39.12
C ASN A 186 -76.53 40.70 -39.36
N GLN A 187 -75.61 40.60 -40.31
CA GLN A 187 -74.85 39.37 -40.54
C GLN A 187 -73.91 39.05 -39.36
N ILE A 188 -73.25 40.06 -38.78
CA ILE A 188 -72.42 39.89 -37.57
C ILE A 188 -73.32 39.51 -36.38
N LYS A 189 -74.48 40.15 -36.23
CA LYS A 189 -75.47 39.87 -35.19
C LYS A 189 -76.01 38.44 -35.28
N GLU A 190 -76.29 37.95 -36.48
CA GLU A 190 -76.73 36.58 -36.72
C GLU A 190 -75.62 35.57 -36.44
N ALA A 191 -74.38 35.86 -36.83
CA ALA A 191 -73.22 34.99 -36.59
C ALA A 191 -72.78 34.95 -35.12
N THR A 192 -72.92 36.06 -34.39
CA THR A 192 -72.54 36.17 -32.97
C THR A 192 -73.67 35.86 -32.00
N GLY A 193 -74.94 35.92 -32.45
CA GLY A 193 -76.13 35.63 -31.65
C GLY A 193 -76.42 36.64 -30.53
N VAL A 194 -75.79 37.81 -30.56
CA VAL A 194 -75.87 38.84 -29.51
C VAL A 194 -76.57 40.08 -30.07
N ASN A 195 -77.55 40.62 -29.33
CA ASN A 195 -78.40 41.70 -29.83
C ASN A 195 -77.88 43.12 -29.54
N ASP A 196 -77.03 43.29 -28.52
CA ASP A 196 -76.47 44.59 -28.13
C ASP A 196 -75.12 44.83 -28.86
N PRO A 197 -74.99 45.92 -29.63
CA PRO A 197 -73.74 46.31 -30.27
C PRO A 197 -72.54 46.38 -29.31
N ASN A 198 -72.74 46.81 -28.06
CA ASN A 198 -71.65 46.93 -27.09
C ASN A 198 -71.19 45.56 -26.57
N GLU A 199 -72.10 44.60 -26.44
CA GLU A 199 -71.77 43.24 -26.02
C GLU A 199 -71.03 42.48 -27.14
N ILE A 200 -71.36 42.74 -28.41
CA ILE A 200 -70.59 42.24 -29.57
C ILE A 200 -69.15 42.76 -29.51
N ILE A 201 -68.97 44.07 -29.35
CA ILE A 201 -67.63 44.69 -29.27
C ILE A 201 -66.82 44.11 -28.10
N GLN A 202 -67.44 43.93 -26.93
CA GLN A 202 -66.75 43.37 -25.77
C GLN A 202 -66.36 41.90 -25.98
N LYS A 203 -67.21 41.08 -26.64
CA LYS A 203 -66.85 39.70 -27.00
C LYS A 203 -65.72 39.64 -28.02
N PHE A 204 -65.73 40.50 -29.04
CA PHE A 204 -64.62 40.57 -29.99
C PHE A 204 -63.32 41.01 -29.33
N LEU A 205 -63.35 42.00 -28.45
CA LEU A 205 -62.16 42.45 -27.71
C LEU A 205 -61.62 41.36 -26.78
N THR A 206 -62.48 40.69 -26.03
CA THR A 206 -62.05 39.58 -25.16
C THR A 206 -61.58 38.35 -25.95
N GLN A 207 -62.19 38.07 -27.10
CA GLN A 207 -61.74 37.01 -28.01
C GLN A 207 -60.39 37.35 -28.65
N ASP A 208 -60.18 38.59 -29.08
CA ASP A 208 -58.89 39.07 -29.62
C ASP A 208 -57.80 39.04 -28.54
N ASP A 209 -58.11 39.45 -27.31
CA ASP A 209 -57.19 39.37 -26.17
C ASP A 209 -56.84 37.91 -25.81
N THR A 210 -57.84 37.01 -25.79
CA THR A 210 -57.60 35.58 -25.54
C THR A 210 -56.80 34.94 -26.67
N GLN A 211 -57.05 35.31 -27.93
CA GLN A 211 -56.27 34.87 -29.08
C GLN A 211 -54.83 35.37 -28.99
N LYS A 212 -54.61 36.65 -28.69
CA LYS A 212 -53.27 37.23 -28.46
C LYS A 212 -52.55 36.50 -27.34
N ASN A 213 -53.21 36.25 -26.22
CA ASN A 213 -52.62 35.50 -25.12
C ASN A 213 -52.27 34.05 -25.51
N LEU A 214 -53.15 33.34 -26.22
CA LEU A 214 -52.88 31.98 -26.72
C LEU A 214 -51.72 31.94 -27.72
N THR A 215 -51.66 32.90 -28.64
CA THR A 215 -50.55 33.00 -29.61
C THR A 215 -49.23 33.32 -28.90
N GLN A 216 -49.24 34.20 -27.89
CA GLN A 216 -48.07 34.49 -27.06
C GLN A 216 -47.62 33.26 -26.27
N LEU A 217 -48.55 32.55 -25.61
CA LEU A 217 -48.25 31.32 -24.87
C LEU A 217 -47.70 30.23 -25.80
N THR A 218 -48.23 30.12 -27.02
CA THR A 218 -47.74 29.19 -28.04
C THR A 218 -46.31 29.53 -28.45
N LYS A 219 -46.01 30.83 -28.64
CA LYS A 219 -44.67 31.32 -28.96
C LYS A 219 -43.68 31.06 -27.83
N ASP A 220 -44.07 31.33 -26.58
CA ASP A 220 -43.24 31.12 -25.39
C ASP A 220 -42.97 29.64 -25.14
N ASN A 221 -43.98 28.78 -25.33
CA ASN A 221 -43.81 27.33 -25.28
C ASN A 221 -42.87 26.83 -26.39
N HIS A 222 -42.99 27.36 -27.62
CA HIS A 222 -42.07 27.02 -28.71
C HIS A 222 -40.62 27.43 -28.37
N SER A 223 -40.44 28.65 -27.88
CA SER A 223 -39.12 29.13 -27.44
C SER A 223 -38.53 28.28 -26.31
N THR A 224 -39.37 27.83 -25.38
CA THR A 224 -38.94 26.95 -24.27
C THR A 224 -38.55 25.56 -24.79
N ILE A 225 -39.31 25.01 -25.75
CA ILE A 225 -38.98 23.73 -26.39
C ILE A 225 -37.65 23.82 -27.13
N GLU A 226 -37.40 24.90 -27.87
CA GLU A 226 -36.13 25.13 -28.57
C GLU A 226 -34.95 25.17 -27.61
N LYS A 227 -35.05 25.94 -26.51
CA LYS A 227 -34.03 25.99 -25.45
C LYS A 227 -33.75 24.63 -24.83
N LEU A 228 -34.79 23.89 -24.45
CA LEU A 228 -34.64 22.55 -23.89
C LEU A 228 -34.05 21.55 -24.90
N GLN A 229 -34.36 21.69 -26.20
CA GLN A 229 -33.75 20.87 -27.25
C GLN A 229 -32.26 21.18 -27.44
N GLU A 230 -31.87 22.44 -27.32
CA GLU A 230 -30.47 22.89 -27.37
C GLU A 230 -29.68 22.41 -26.15
N GLU A 231 -30.20 22.61 -24.93
CA GLU A 231 -29.59 22.06 -23.70
C GLU A 231 -29.45 20.54 -23.77
N ARG A 232 -30.46 19.83 -24.29
CA ARG A 232 -30.38 18.37 -24.49
C ARG A 232 -29.31 17.99 -25.52
N ARG A 233 -29.10 18.79 -26.57
CA ARG A 233 -28.04 18.57 -27.56
C ARG A 233 -26.67 18.77 -26.92
N ASP A 234 -26.50 19.83 -26.15
CA ASP A 234 -25.26 20.15 -25.45
C ASP A 234 -24.91 19.08 -24.40
N LEU A 235 -25.89 18.67 -23.59
CA LEU A 235 -25.70 17.58 -22.62
C LEU A 235 -25.38 16.26 -23.31
N ARG A 236 -25.99 15.96 -24.46
CA ARG A 236 -25.63 14.77 -25.25
C ARG A 236 -24.21 14.85 -25.79
N SER A 237 -23.80 16.01 -26.30
CA SER A 237 -22.43 16.26 -26.77
C SER A 237 -21.43 16.11 -25.63
N LYS A 238 -21.71 16.66 -24.44
CA LYS A 238 -20.87 16.50 -23.25
C LYS A 238 -20.82 15.05 -22.77
N VAL A 239 -21.93 14.32 -22.84
CA VAL A 239 -21.96 12.88 -22.50
C VAL A 239 -21.17 12.08 -23.53
N GLU A 240 -21.23 12.43 -24.80
CA GLU A 240 -20.44 11.79 -25.86
C GLU A 240 -18.95 12.09 -25.68
N GLU A 241 -18.60 13.34 -25.45
CA GLU A 241 -17.25 13.76 -25.09
C GLU A 241 -16.75 13.05 -23.83
N LEU A 242 -17.55 12.95 -22.77
CA LEU A 242 -17.21 12.20 -21.57
C LEU A 242 -17.14 10.69 -21.82
N LYS A 243 -17.97 10.12 -22.69
CA LYS A 243 -17.91 8.70 -23.06
C LYS A 243 -16.68 8.38 -23.90
N PHE A 244 -16.21 9.29 -24.73
CA PHE A 244 -14.99 9.13 -25.53
C PHE A 244 -13.72 9.56 -24.76
N SER A 245 -13.82 10.53 -23.86
CA SER A 245 -12.78 10.95 -22.90
C SER A 245 -12.55 9.87 -21.84
N ASN A 246 -13.62 9.29 -21.29
CA ASN A 246 -13.56 8.15 -20.38
C ASN A 246 -13.48 6.79 -21.13
N GLY A 247 -13.62 6.82 -22.46
CA GLY A 247 -13.48 5.68 -23.38
C GLY A 247 -12.09 5.55 -23.99
N GLY A 248 -11.15 6.44 -23.65
CA GLY A 248 -9.74 6.36 -24.00
C GLY A 248 -8.96 5.33 -23.17
N GLY A 249 -9.48 4.10 -23.07
CA GLY A 249 -8.85 3.00 -22.33
C GLY A 249 -7.50 2.54 -22.89
N GLY A 250 -7.09 3.00 -24.08
CA GLY A 250 -5.79 2.66 -24.66
C GLY A 250 -4.63 3.45 -24.05
N ALA A 251 -4.73 4.78 -24.01
CA ALA A 251 -3.63 5.64 -23.55
C ALA A 251 -3.44 5.61 -22.03
N ARG A 252 -4.54 5.54 -21.26
CA ARG A 252 -4.44 5.45 -19.79
C ARG A 252 -3.95 4.08 -19.34
N ARG A 253 -4.33 3.01 -20.03
CA ARG A 253 -3.85 1.66 -19.73
C ARG A 253 -2.40 1.48 -20.11
N GLN A 254 -1.97 1.99 -21.26
CA GLN A 254 -0.57 1.99 -21.64
C GLN A 254 0.29 2.79 -20.65
N ALA A 255 -0.17 3.97 -20.21
CA ALA A 255 0.54 4.72 -19.17
C ALA A 255 0.58 3.98 -17.83
N ILE A 256 -0.48 3.25 -17.46
CA ILE A 256 -0.49 2.41 -16.25
C ILE A 256 0.48 1.24 -16.40
N ASP A 257 0.46 0.54 -17.54
CA ASP A 257 1.39 -0.56 -17.84
C ASP A 257 2.85 -0.06 -17.84
N ASP A 258 3.11 1.14 -18.37
CA ASP A 258 4.44 1.80 -18.35
C ASP A 258 4.86 2.16 -16.91
N PHE A 259 3.93 2.62 -16.06
CA PHE A 259 4.22 2.87 -14.65
C PHE A 259 4.42 1.58 -13.86
N GLU A 260 3.65 0.53 -14.13
CA GLU A 260 3.79 -0.78 -13.51
C GLU A 260 5.13 -1.43 -13.88
N THR A 261 5.55 -1.31 -15.14
CA THR A 261 6.87 -1.79 -15.59
C THR A 261 8.01 -1.00 -14.95
N HIS A 262 7.94 0.33 -14.92
CA HIS A 262 8.94 1.14 -14.21
C HIS A 262 8.98 0.88 -12.70
N LEU A 263 7.83 0.60 -12.08
CA LEU A 263 7.77 0.18 -10.68
C LEU A 263 8.44 -1.19 -10.48
N GLY A 264 8.20 -2.14 -11.39
CA GLY A 264 8.85 -3.45 -11.40
C GLY A 264 10.37 -3.34 -11.55
N GLU A 265 10.86 -2.53 -12.48
CA GLU A 265 12.30 -2.32 -12.68
C GLU A 265 12.97 -1.65 -11.48
N ALA A 266 12.30 -0.64 -10.89
CA ALA A 266 12.81 0.07 -9.72
C ALA A 266 12.85 -0.85 -8.48
N THR A 267 11.83 -1.66 -8.27
CA THR A 267 11.77 -2.61 -7.16
C THR A 267 12.81 -3.72 -7.30
N GLU A 268 12.98 -4.28 -8.51
CA GLU A 268 13.99 -5.30 -8.76
C GLU A 268 15.42 -4.74 -8.59
N LYS A 269 15.68 -3.52 -9.05
CA LYS A 269 16.96 -2.83 -8.80
C LYS A 269 17.20 -2.59 -7.31
N CYS A 270 16.15 -2.23 -6.56
CA CYS A 270 16.23 -2.03 -5.12
C CYS A 270 16.56 -3.36 -4.40
N GLU A 271 15.87 -4.45 -4.74
CA GLU A 271 16.15 -5.79 -4.18
C GLU A 271 17.56 -6.28 -4.51
N ARG A 272 18.03 -6.11 -5.75
CA ARG A 272 19.42 -6.44 -6.13
C ARG A 272 20.43 -5.64 -5.31
N ASN A 273 20.19 -4.34 -5.12
CA ASN A 273 21.06 -3.51 -4.31
C ASN A 273 21.01 -3.90 -2.83
N ARG A 274 19.82 -4.16 -2.28
CA ARG A 274 19.63 -4.66 -0.91
C ARG A 274 20.42 -5.95 -0.69
N GLY A 275 20.32 -6.92 -1.60
CA GLY A 275 21.10 -8.16 -1.52
C GLY A 275 22.62 -7.94 -1.59
N LYS A 276 23.10 -6.96 -2.37
CA LYS A 276 24.52 -6.57 -2.36
C LYS A 276 24.92 -5.95 -1.02
N TYR A 277 24.10 -5.07 -0.46
CA TYR A 277 24.36 -4.46 0.85
C TYR A 277 24.34 -5.49 1.98
N GLU A 278 23.42 -6.45 1.96
CA GLU A 278 23.39 -7.52 2.95
C GLU A 278 24.63 -8.42 2.89
N ARG A 279 25.11 -8.74 1.68
CA ARG A 279 26.37 -9.50 1.51
C ARG A 279 27.57 -8.70 2.02
N LEU A 280 27.67 -7.42 1.65
CA LEU A 280 28.74 -6.55 2.12
C LEU A 280 28.69 -6.37 3.65
N ALA A 281 27.50 -6.22 4.23
CA ALA A 281 27.32 -6.11 5.67
C ALA A 281 27.77 -7.39 6.41
N ARG A 282 27.42 -8.58 5.90
CA ARG A 282 27.94 -9.85 6.45
C ARG A 282 29.46 -9.93 6.39
N MET A 283 30.04 -9.62 5.23
CA MET A 283 31.50 -9.58 5.07
C MET A 283 32.16 -8.60 6.05
N LEU A 284 31.55 -7.43 6.27
CA LEU A 284 32.04 -6.45 7.24
C LEU A 284 31.99 -6.97 8.68
N ILE A 285 30.92 -7.69 9.06
CA ILE A 285 30.80 -8.35 10.36
C ILE A 285 31.89 -9.42 10.52
N ASP A 286 32.12 -10.24 9.50
CA ASP A 286 33.14 -11.30 9.52
C ASP A 286 34.55 -10.71 9.64
N VAL A 287 34.84 -9.65 8.88
CA VAL A 287 36.11 -8.90 8.97
C VAL A 287 36.28 -8.30 10.38
N LYS A 288 35.25 -7.66 10.93
CA LYS A 288 35.29 -7.08 12.28
C LYS A 288 35.54 -8.16 13.35
N ALA A 289 34.89 -9.32 13.23
CA ALA A 289 35.12 -10.46 14.10
C ALA A 289 36.54 -11.02 13.95
N GLY A 290 37.05 -11.14 12.72
CA GLY A 290 38.42 -11.56 12.43
C GLY A 290 39.47 -10.63 13.04
N ILE A 291 39.29 -9.31 12.89
CA ILE A 291 40.15 -8.29 13.49
C ILE A 291 40.07 -8.35 15.02
N SER A 292 38.88 -8.51 15.59
CA SER A 292 38.70 -8.65 17.05
C SER A 292 39.45 -9.86 17.59
N HIS A 293 39.37 -11.00 16.90
CA HIS A 293 40.07 -12.23 17.30
C HIS A 293 41.59 -12.10 17.11
N LEU A 294 42.04 -11.39 16.06
CA LEU A 294 43.44 -11.06 15.86
C LEU A 294 43.98 -10.18 17.00
N ALA A 295 43.23 -9.13 17.38
CA ALA A 295 43.57 -8.24 18.48
C ALA A 295 43.64 -8.99 19.83
N GLU A 296 42.72 -9.92 20.08
CA GLU A 296 42.73 -10.79 21.27
C GLU A 296 44.00 -11.67 21.30
N LYS A 297 44.34 -12.32 20.18
CA LYS A 297 45.57 -13.14 20.08
C LYS A 297 46.85 -12.34 20.25
N LEU A 298 46.87 -11.08 19.80
CA LEU A 298 48.02 -10.20 19.89
C LEU A 298 48.07 -9.41 21.21
N GLN A 299 47.07 -9.53 22.08
CA GLN A 299 47.02 -8.87 23.39
C GLN A 299 48.28 -9.06 24.27
N PRO A 300 48.97 -10.22 24.26
CA PRO A 300 50.19 -10.42 25.06
C PRO A 300 51.40 -9.59 24.58
N ILE A 301 51.36 -9.06 23.35
CA ILE A 301 52.48 -8.39 22.71
C ILE A 301 52.38 -6.90 22.99
N LYS A 302 53.35 -6.37 23.75
CA LYS A 302 53.40 -4.96 24.11
C LYS A 302 54.23 -4.18 23.10
N LEU A 303 53.62 -3.16 22.50
CA LEU A 303 54.34 -2.14 21.72
C LEU A 303 55.03 -1.17 22.69
N ASP A 304 56.18 -0.63 22.29
CA ASP A 304 56.99 0.21 23.16
C ASP A 304 56.34 1.60 23.28
N GLY A 305 55.69 1.87 24.42
CA GLY A 305 55.10 3.18 24.75
C GLY A 305 53.58 3.21 24.98
N GLU A 306 52.85 2.10 24.87
CA GLU A 306 51.38 2.10 25.06
C GLU A 306 50.94 1.81 26.51
N VAL A 307 50.06 2.67 27.01
CA VAL A 307 49.28 2.44 28.23
C VAL A 307 48.23 1.38 27.91
N THR A 308 48.29 0.26 28.64
CA THR A 308 47.40 -0.90 28.58
C THR A 308 45.91 -0.52 28.75
N GLN A 309 45.27 -0.01 27.70
CA GLN A 309 43.81 0.02 27.59
C GLN A 309 43.43 -0.70 26.30
N PRO A 310 42.67 -1.81 26.38
CA PRO A 310 42.10 -2.42 25.19
C PRO A 310 41.21 -1.39 24.50
N MET A 311 41.55 -0.96 23.29
CA MET A 311 40.64 -0.15 22.48
C MET A 311 39.39 -0.98 22.18
N GLU A 312 38.22 -0.45 22.52
CA GLU A 312 36.95 -1.11 22.25
C GLU A 312 36.63 -1.07 20.75
N MET A 313 36.28 -2.21 20.17
CA MET A 313 35.98 -2.36 18.74
C MET A 313 34.63 -1.76 18.37
N SER A 314 34.65 -0.52 17.87
CA SER A 314 33.51 0.21 17.30
C SER A 314 33.68 0.38 15.79
N ASP A 315 32.62 0.74 15.07
CA ASP A 315 32.67 0.89 13.60
C ASP A 315 33.62 2.02 13.15
N GLU A 316 33.92 2.98 14.03
CA GLU A 316 34.88 4.07 13.77
C GLU A 316 36.31 3.69 14.15
N THR A 317 36.51 2.72 15.06
CA THR A 317 37.83 2.33 15.60
C THR A 317 38.40 1.06 14.97
N VAL A 318 37.69 0.40 14.04
CA VAL A 318 38.15 -0.83 13.37
C VAL A 318 39.49 -0.64 12.66
N GLU A 319 39.67 0.51 11.98
CA GLU A 319 40.91 0.82 11.26
C GLU A 319 42.10 0.99 12.22
N GLU A 320 41.89 1.67 13.34
CA GLU A 320 42.91 1.92 14.36
C GLU A 320 43.37 0.61 15.02
N VAL A 321 42.44 -0.28 15.37
CA VAL A 321 42.74 -1.59 15.94
C VAL A 321 43.48 -2.49 14.94
N LEU A 322 43.12 -2.43 13.66
CA LEU A 322 43.84 -3.16 12.62
C LEU A 322 45.28 -2.66 12.43
N GLN A 323 45.51 -1.35 12.45
CA GLN A 323 46.85 -0.76 12.42
C GLN A 323 47.70 -1.15 13.64
N GLU A 324 47.09 -1.26 14.83
CA GLU A 324 47.78 -1.75 16.02
C GLU A 324 48.16 -3.24 15.89
N CYS A 325 47.26 -4.06 15.34
CA CYS A 325 47.54 -5.46 15.03
C CYS A 325 48.71 -5.61 14.04
N GLU A 326 48.75 -4.80 12.98
CA GLU A 326 49.83 -4.77 11.99
C GLU A 326 51.19 -4.45 12.64
N LYS A 327 51.24 -3.44 13.52
CA LYS A 327 52.46 -3.07 14.27
C LYS A 327 52.93 -4.20 15.19
N LYS A 328 52.01 -4.87 15.89
CA LYS A 328 52.33 -6.01 16.77
C LYS A 328 52.85 -7.21 15.99
N ILE A 329 52.24 -7.54 14.85
CA ILE A 329 52.71 -8.60 13.96
C ILE A 329 54.08 -8.26 13.39
N SER A 330 54.32 -7.01 12.96
CA SER A 330 55.62 -6.57 12.46
C SER A 330 56.72 -6.70 13.52
N LYS A 331 56.40 -6.39 14.79
CA LYS A 331 57.32 -6.61 15.93
C LYS A 331 57.60 -8.09 16.15
N LEU A 332 56.59 -8.96 16.07
CA LEU A 332 56.77 -10.40 16.15
C LEU A 332 57.65 -10.94 15.02
N LEU A 333 57.41 -10.51 13.78
CA LEU A 333 58.17 -10.93 12.60
C LEU A 333 59.65 -10.58 12.76
N GLY A 334 59.95 -9.38 13.29
CA GLY A 334 61.32 -8.96 13.61
C GLY A 334 61.96 -9.74 14.76
N LEU A 335 61.17 -10.29 15.70
CA LEU A 335 61.67 -11.17 16.76
C LEU A 335 61.90 -12.59 16.24
N THR A 336 60.99 -13.14 15.42
CA THR A 336 61.14 -14.48 14.85
C THR A 336 62.30 -14.57 13.87
N ALA A 337 62.54 -13.53 13.05
CA ALA A 337 63.71 -13.48 12.18
C ALA A 337 65.03 -13.60 12.97
N ARG A 338 65.10 -12.97 14.16
CA ARG A 338 66.26 -13.10 15.06
C ARG A 338 66.36 -14.49 15.70
N PHE A 339 65.23 -15.13 15.96
CA PHE A 339 65.20 -16.51 16.46
C PHE A 339 65.57 -17.53 15.38
N GLU A 340 65.21 -17.30 14.12
CA GLU A 340 65.66 -18.10 12.98
C GLU A 340 67.17 -17.96 12.78
N GLU A 341 67.73 -16.75 12.81
CA GLU A 341 69.19 -16.53 12.77
C GLU A 341 69.92 -17.27 13.89
N VAL A 342 69.40 -17.24 15.12
CA VAL A 342 70.00 -17.96 16.27
C VAL A 342 69.82 -19.48 16.14
N SER A 343 68.70 -19.95 15.60
CA SER A 343 68.42 -21.38 15.35
C SER A 343 69.30 -21.93 14.22
N GLU A 344 69.47 -21.17 13.14
CA GLU A 344 70.39 -21.49 12.04
C GLU A 344 71.85 -21.46 12.50
N HIS A 345 72.24 -20.47 13.30
CA HIS A 345 73.57 -20.41 13.88
C HIS A 345 73.84 -21.58 14.85
N GLN A 346 72.85 -21.97 15.65
CA GLN A 346 72.94 -23.15 16.52
C GLN A 346 73.03 -24.45 15.69
N ARG A 347 72.28 -24.57 14.59
CA ARG A 347 72.39 -25.70 13.65
C ARG A 347 73.77 -25.77 12.99
N GLN A 348 74.32 -24.64 12.55
CA GLN A 348 75.67 -24.58 11.98
C GLN A 348 76.76 -24.97 12.99
N ILE A 349 76.64 -24.52 14.26
CA ILE A 349 77.57 -24.92 15.32
C ILE A 349 77.47 -26.43 15.61
N ASP A 350 76.26 -26.99 15.62
CA ASP A 350 76.04 -28.42 15.84
C ASP A 350 76.52 -29.27 14.65
N GLU A 351 76.41 -28.75 13.43
CA GLU A 351 76.91 -29.37 12.18
C GLU A 351 78.44 -29.30 12.09
N GLU A 352 79.08 -28.17 12.40
CA GLU A 352 80.55 -28.07 12.52
C GLU A 352 81.09 -29.01 13.59
N ARG A 353 80.42 -29.10 14.75
CA ARG A 353 80.79 -30.08 15.81
C ARG A 353 80.57 -31.52 15.39
N TYR A 354 79.61 -31.79 14.50
CA TYR A 354 79.38 -33.11 13.94
C TYR A 354 80.46 -33.47 12.91
N GLU A 355 80.83 -32.55 12.03
CA GLU A 355 81.93 -32.72 11.08
C GLU A 355 83.29 -32.89 11.77
N GLU A 356 83.57 -32.12 12.83
CA GLU A 356 84.79 -32.29 13.63
C GLU A 356 84.86 -33.68 14.29
N LYS A 357 83.73 -34.19 14.80
CA LYS A 357 83.63 -35.57 15.32
C LYS A 357 83.74 -36.63 14.24
N LEU A 358 83.27 -36.35 13.02
CA LEU A 358 83.35 -37.25 11.87
C LEU A 358 84.79 -37.34 11.33
N MET A 359 85.51 -36.21 11.31
CA MET A 359 86.92 -36.10 10.89
C MET A 359 87.89 -36.75 11.89
N MET A 360 87.49 -36.87 13.17
CA MET A 360 88.23 -37.61 14.20
C MET A 360 87.96 -39.12 14.18
N ARG A 361 87.02 -39.59 13.35
CA ARG A 361 86.69 -41.01 13.21
C ARG A 361 87.51 -41.64 12.08
N SER A 362 88.36 -42.61 12.41
CA SER A 362 89.21 -43.32 11.45
C SER A 362 88.38 -43.93 10.29
N GLN A 363 88.89 -43.82 9.06
CA GLN A 363 88.22 -44.18 7.79
C GLN A 363 87.77 -45.65 7.67
N SER A 364 88.06 -46.50 8.65
CA SER A 364 87.76 -47.93 8.63
C SER A 364 86.36 -48.33 9.14
N GLU A 365 85.51 -47.39 9.55
CA GLU A 365 84.22 -47.72 10.21
C GLU A 365 82.93 -47.34 9.44
N ALA A 366 82.99 -46.81 8.22
CA ALA A 366 81.79 -46.45 7.46
C ALA A 366 81.30 -47.61 6.56
N ARG A 367 80.43 -48.49 7.09
CA ARG A 367 79.61 -49.41 6.27
C ARG A 367 78.20 -48.82 6.11
N ILE A 368 77.91 -48.25 4.94
CA ILE A 368 76.58 -47.72 4.59
C ILE A 368 75.79 -48.84 3.89
N LYS A 369 74.65 -49.22 4.46
CA LYS A 369 73.62 -50.04 3.80
C LYS A 369 72.65 -49.08 3.11
N LEU A 370 72.58 -49.16 1.78
CA LEU A 370 71.56 -48.50 0.97
C LEU A 370 70.28 -49.33 1.08
N THR A 371 69.20 -48.71 1.57
CA THR A 371 67.84 -49.20 1.42
C THR A 371 67.09 -48.20 0.56
N ASP A 372 66.44 -48.72 -0.49
CA ASP A 372 65.67 -47.97 -1.46
C ASP A 372 64.52 -47.21 -0.77
N LYS A 373 64.36 -45.94 -1.13
CA LYS A 373 63.27 -45.08 -0.69
C LYS A 373 62.08 -45.27 -1.62
N GLU A 374 60.93 -45.61 -1.06
CA GLU A 374 59.63 -45.44 -1.70
C GLU A 374 59.26 -43.95 -1.64
N GLU A 375 58.83 -43.41 -2.77
CA GLU A 375 58.33 -42.05 -2.94
C GLU A 375 56.86 -42.00 -2.49
N ASP A 376 56.60 -41.44 -1.31
CA ASP A 376 55.27 -40.96 -0.95
C ASP A 376 55.10 -39.55 -1.52
N ASN A 377 54.24 -39.42 -2.52
CA ASN A 377 53.71 -38.15 -2.97
C ASN A 377 52.65 -37.72 -1.95
N GLU A 378 52.92 -36.68 -1.17
CA GLU A 378 51.89 -35.94 -0.43
C GLU A 378 51.29 -34.91 -1.39
N ASP A 379 49.98 -35.04 -1.60
CA ASP A 379 49.14 -34.22 -2.47
C ASP A 379 49.19 -32.72 -2.07
N ASP A 380 49.28 -31.88 -3.10
CA ASP A 380 49.04 -30.44 -3.05
C ASP A 380 47.59 -30.17 -2.62
N ASP A 381 47.41 -29.47 -1.50
CA ASP A 381 46.13 -28.86 -1.10
C ASP A 381 45.78 -27.72 -2.07
N ASP A 382 45.11 -28.05 -3.17
CA ASP A 382 44.55 -27.08 -4.12
C ASP A 382 43.24 -26.52 -3.55
N PHE A 383 43.23 -25.21 -3.33
CA PHE A 383 42.08 -24.42 -2.89
C PHE A 383 41.02 -24.37 -4.01
N GLU A 384 39.97 -25.19 -3.93
CA GLU A 384 38.78 -25.03 -4.80
C GLU A 384 37.77 -24.06 -4.17
N GLU A 385 37.62 -22.90 -4.82
CA GLU A 385 36.51 -21.96 -4.64
C GLU A 385 35.17 -22.65 -4.96
N GLU A 386 34.31 -22.77 -3.96
CA GLU A 386 32.94 -23.25 -4.11
C GLU A 386 32.14 -22.21 -4.92
N MET A 387 32.06 -22.39 -6.24
CA MET A 387 31.08 -21.70 -7.08
C MET A 387 29.68 -22.19 -6.69
N ASP A 388 28.85 -21.27 -6.20
CA ASP A 388 27.41 -21.47 -6.04
C ASP A 388 26.78 -21.86 -7.39
N GLU A 389 26.70 -23.16 -7.68
CA GLU A 389 25.91 -23.70 -8.78
C GLU A 389 24.42 -23.50 -8.48
N ASP A 390 23.77 -22.68 -9.31
CA ASP A 390 22.32 -22.59 -9.39
C ASP A 390 21.72 -23.99 -9.60
N VAL A 391 21.22 -24.59 -8.51
CA VAL A 391 20.56 -25.89 -8.53
C VAL A 391 19.33 -25.79 -9.42
N PHE A 392 19.41 -26.36 -10.62
CA PHE A 392 18.28 -26.41 -11.55
C PHE A 392 17.07 -27.04 -10.87
N SER A 393 15.96 -26.30 -10.86
CA SER A 393 14.65 -26.84 -10.53
C SER A 393 14.39 -28.12 -11.33
N ARG A 394 13.81 -29.15 -10.70
CA ARG A 394 13.45 -30.43 -11.35
C ARG A 394 12.74 -30.22 -12.70
N LYS A 395 11.93 -29.16 -12.81
CA LYS A 395 11.20 -28.82 -14.04
C LYS A 395 12.11 -28.27 -15.14
N GLN A 396 13.11 -27.46 -14.77
CA GLN A 396 14.13 -26.92 -15.67
C GLN A 396 15.10 -28.01 -16.17
N ALA A 397 15.49 -28.95 -15.30
CA ALA A 397 16.32 -30.08 -15.70
C ALA A 397 15.62 -30.98 -16.73
N ILE A 398 14.33 -31.26 -16.54
CA ILE A 398 13.51 -32.02 -17.49
C ILE A 398 13.42 -31.27 -18.83
N GLN A 399 13.09 -29.97 -18.80
CA GLN A 399 12.91 -29.17 -20.00
C GLN A 399 14.21 -29.02 -20.82
N ASN A 400 15.36 -28.87 -20.15
CA ASN A 400 16.66 -28.87 -20.81
C ASN A 400 17.01 -30.25 -21.39
N SER A 401 16.71 -31.34 -20.69
CA SER A 401 16.93 -32.70 -21.21
C SER A 401 16.11 -32.97 -22.48
N GLU A 402 14.86 -32.49 -22.52
CA GLU A 402 13.97 -32.62 -23.69
C GLU A 402 14.51 -31.81 -24.88
N GLN A 403 14.98 -30.57 -24.66
CA GLN A 403 15.59 -29.76 -25.71
C GLN A 403 16.89 -30.37 -26.25
N ILE A 404 17.71 -30.99 -25.40
CA ILE A 404 18.94 -31.66 -25.84
C ILE A 404 18.61 -32.88 -26.69
N LEU A 405 17.62 -33.69 -26.28
CA LEU A 405 17.15 -34.84 -27.06
C LEU A 405 16.57 -34.42 -28.41
N GLU A 406 15.80 -33.33 -28.46
CA GLU A 406 15.22 -32.80 -29.71
C GLU A 406 16.32 -32.27 -30.67
N LYS A 407 17.33 -31.57 -30.14
CA LYS A 407 18.51 -31.15 -30.92
C LYS A 407 19.32 -32.33 -31.46
N HIS A 408 19.38 -33.45 -30.71
CA HIS A 408 20.08 -34.64 -31.16
C HIS A 408 19.29 -35.40 -32.25
N GLN A 409 17.96 -35.44 -32.16
CA GLN A 409 17.11 -36.04 -33.18
C GLN A 409 17.11 -35.25 -34.50
N THR A 410 17.14 -33.92 -34.43
CA THR A 410 17.20 -33.05 -35.62
C THR A 410 18.55 -33.11 -36.33
N LYS A 411 19.67 -33.20 -35.60
CA LYS A 411 21.02 -33.43 -36.20
C LYS A 411 21.13 -34.78 -36.92
N ASN A 412 20.50 -35.83 -36.41
CA ASN A 412 20.49 -37.14 -37.09
C ASN A 412 19.64 -37.15 -38.38
N ARG A 413 18.57 -36.34 -38.47
CA ARG A 413 17.78 -36.21 -39.71
C ARG A 413 18.52 -35.44 -40.82
N GLN A 414 19.40 -34.50 -40.49
CA GLN A 414 20.21 -33.80 -41.50
C GLN A 414 21.32 -34.66 -42.11
N LYS A 415 21.93 -35.58 -41.35
CA LYS A 415 22.96 -36.50 -41.88
C LYS A 415 22.42 -37.55 -42.88
N GLY A 416 21.11 -37.81 -42.89
CA GLY A 416 20.47 -38.76 -43.81
C GLY A 416 20.17 -38.25 -45.22
N LYS A 417 20.25 -36.93 -45.48
CA LYS A 417 19.90 -36.33 -46.79
C LYS A 417 21.09 -35.98 -47.69
N GLY A 418 22.33 -36.26 -47.26
CA GLY A 418 23.56 -35.83 -47.95
C GLY A 418 24.27 -36.88 -48.82
N LYS A 419 23.68 -38.04 -49.11
CA LYS A 419 24.30 -39.05 -50.00
C LYS A 419 23.31 -39.58 -51.04
N LYS A 420 23.16 -38.86 -52.14
CA LYS A 420 22.82 -39.37 -53.49
C LYS A 420 23.03 -38.27 -54.54
N LYS A 421 24.18 -38.36 -55.23
CA LYS A 421 24.75 -37.62 -56.38
C LYS A 421 26.24 -37.47 -56.02
N ASP A 422 27.21 -38.12 -56.65
CA ASP A 422 27.29 -38.77 -57.96
C ASP A 422 27.86 -40.20 -57.86
#